data_AF-A0A2K3YHV0-F1
#
_entry.id   AF-A0A2K3YHV0-F1
#
_cell.length_a   1.000
_cell.length_b   1.000
_cell.length_c   1.000
_cell.angle_alpha   90.00
_cell.angle_beta   90.00
_cell.angle_gamma   90.00
#
_symmetry.space_group_name_H-M   'P 1'
#
loop_
_entity.id
_entity.type
_entity.pdbx_description
1 polymer ?
#
loop_
_entity_poly.entity_id
_entity_poly.type
_entity_poly.pdbx_seq_one_letter_code
_entity_poly.pdbx_strand_id
1 'polypeptide(L)'
;MKNVEKITDSVQLAHYLENVDHLSDNYITFFSYDSTAQQLEIIIEERDMDQQTISPKVWRLQCESVDHLSIQNTESTSTQKIGELFVHQNRFFLRLISGFISFEAASFTFDVPKYEDISHINMAYVMQSLESSTYMKNMTFSFDSDSMARVIGYAEDNQKPYWATVPDYSRPANFETIDDLFDAKIYNNQSLKERWSEVKIERIDGLTLTNWLSRKIDTADMHVFIKDMDHIVINGVELPGFVDVEYTCDTCGSSAWCVERYTSYFCPYCNRWLDVDDEGIAFFKRRRPLEPALMWQPNKKLNFCQVQFHPGSKNYTYHCVDNAISVGDWVIVPVGSDHVEKEVRVVKVFQCPITHPPFPLNHIKSVIQKKSHRNRQADQTMKLLLSNGNVCDIVDEQQLSYETGVYDIVKTPIGNFWLEFNGEPIKMKLSTRYPPADEKYFVEGVYRIKPVQVDFENFIHLKLMTNVDIPNARWIDNLSGAYQDGNNWQVDAYDIGIAVHPQEYDDYEVLFTDENIPYYAIWPDEYKTCYAFTVAWKYYVSDDDLSIWNQVSVYAN
;
A
#
# COMPACT_ATOMS: atom_id res chain seq x y z
N MET A 1 -24.25 19.06 -19.91
CA MET A 1 -22.91 19.31 -19.34
C MET A 1 -23.06 19.68 -17.88
N LYS A 2 -23.24 18.67 -17.01
CA LYS A 2 -23.35 18.85 -15.56
C LYS A 2 -22.07 18.27 -14.96
N ASN A 3 -21.44 19.01 -14.05
CA ASN A 3 -20.28 18.61 -13.24
C ASN A 3 -18.90 18.54 -13.95
N VAL A 4 -18.25 19.71 -14.10
CA VAL A 4 -16.85 19.86 -14.53
C VAL A 4 -16.09 20.60 -13.44
N GLU A 5 -14.88 20.14 -13.09
CA GLU A 5 -13.94 20.87 -12.23
C GLU A 5 -13.00 21.71 -13.12
N LYS A 6 -12.70 22.95 -12.71
CA LYS A 6 -11.86 23.86 -13.51
C LYS A 6 -10.49 24.04 -12.86
N ILE A 7 -9.44 23.78 -13.62
CA ILE A 7 -8.06 24.09 -13.24
C ILE A 7 -7.61 25.32 -14.01
N THR A 8 -7.03 26.28 -13.30
CA THR A 8 -6.49 27.55 -13.86
C THR A 8 -5.05 27.82 -13.44
N ASP A 9 -4.52 27.04 -12.49
CA ASP A 9 -3.15 27.13 -12.02
C ASP A 9 -2.29 26.06 -12.70
N SER A 10 -1.12 26.45 -13.20
CA SER A 10 -0.26 25.56 -14.00
C SER A 10 0.42 24.49 -13.17
N VAL A 11 0.69 24.72 -11.88
CA VAL A 11 1.26 23.70 -10.98
C VAL A 11 0.19 22.66 -10.67
N GLN A 12 -1.04 23.09 -10.41
CA GLN A 12 -2.18 22.21 -10.24
C GLN A 12 -2.47 21.40 -11.52
N LEU A 13 -2.37 22.02 -12.69
CA LEU A 13 -2.56 21.33 -13.97
C LEU A 13 -1.45 20.31 -14.22
N ALA A 14 -0.17 20.65 -13.97
CA ALA A 14 0.93 19.71 -14.13
C ALA A 14 0.73 18.46 -13.25
N HIS A 15 0.40 18.67 -11.96
CA HIS A 15 0.10 17.58 -11.03
C HIS A 15 -1.13 16.76 -11.49
N TYR A 16 -2.18 17.42 -11.99
CA TYR A 16 -3.33 16.71 -12.55
C TYR A 16 -2.94 15.84 -13.75
N LEU A 17 -2.18 16.39 -14.70
CA LEU A 17 -1.76 15.69 -15.92
C LEU A 17 -0.89 14.48 -15.60
N GLU A 18 0.02 14.56 -14.63
CA GLU A 18 0.77 13.41 -14.13
C GLU A 18 -0.16 12.30 -13.59
N ASN A 19 -1.22 12.67 -12.89
CA ASN A 19 -2.19 11.72 -12.33
C ASN A 19 -3.09 11.05 -13.38
N VAL A 20 -3.23 11.63 -14.57
CA VAL A 20 -4.01 11.05 -15.68
C VAL A 20 -3.14 10.60 -16.86
N ASP A 21 -1.87 10.29 -16.56
CA ASP A 21 -0.88 9.80 -17.52
C ASP A 21 -0.75 10.71 -18.77
N HIS A 22 -0.70 12.01 -18.54
CA HIS A 22 -0.52 13.03 -19.58
C HIS A 22 -1.53 12.92 -20.74
N LEU A 23 -2.69 12.32 -20.49
CA LEU A 23 -3.72 12.02 -21.48
C LEU A 23 -3.21 11.19 -22.69
N SER A 24 -2.18 10.36 -22.49
CA SER A 24 -1.43 9.57 -23.49
C SER A 24 -2.25 8.60 -24.37
N ASP A 25 -3.51 8.36 -24.01
CA ASP A 25 -4.41 7.45 -24.72
C ASP A 25 -5.75 8.12 -25.08
N ASN A 26 -5.77 9.45 -25.19
CA ASN A 26 -6.93 10.22 -25.60
C ASN A 26 -6.70 10.89 -26.96
N TYR A 27 -7.78 11.42 -27.52
CA TYR A 27 -7.78 11.99 -28.87
C TYR A 27 -8.14 13.47 -28.82
N ILE A 28 -7.38 14.29 -29.54
CA ILE A 28 -7.85 15.62 -29.90
C ILE A 28 -8.97 15.44 -30.91
N THR A 29 -10.16 15.93 -30.59
CA THR A 29 -11.33 15.86 -31.47
C THR A 29 -11.74 17.22 -32.00
N PHE A 30 -11.24 18.28 -31.36
CA PHE A 30 -11.36 19.64 -31.84
C PHE A 30 -10.11 20.43 -31.50
N PHE A 31 -9.65 21.22 -32.47
CA PHE A 31 -8.58 22.19 -32.31
C PHE A 31 -8.97 23.46 -33.07
N SER A 32 -8.92 24.60 -32.39
CA SER A 32 -9.18 25.91 -32.97
C SER A 32 -8.16 26.91 -32.45
N TYR A 33 -7.66 27.76 -33.35
CA TYR A 33 -6.81 28.90 -32.99
C TYR A 33 -7.27 30.14 -33.76
N ASP A 34 -7.69 31.16 -33.02
CA ASP A 34 -7.98 32.49 -33.56
C ASP A 34 -6.74 33.37 -33.38
N SER A 35 -6.05 33.66 -34.49
CA SER A 35 -4.85 34.49 -34.48
C SER A 35 -5.12 35.99 -34.23
N THR A 36 -6.36 36.45 -34.44
CA THR A 36 -6.75 37.84 -34.17
C THR A 36 -7.07 38.05 -32.69
N ALA A 37 -7.79 37.10 -32.10
CA ALA A 37 -8.11 37.10 -30.67
C ALA A 37 -6.99 36.52 -29.79
N GLN A 38 -5.99 35.86 -30.40
CA GLN A 38 -4.96 35.07 -29.71
C GLN A 38 -5.57 34.05 -28.74
N GLN A 39 -6.65 33.39 -29.17
CA GLN A 39 -7.38 32.40 -28.38
C GLN A 39 -7.21 31.02 -28.99
N LEU A 40 -7.02 30.01 -28.15
CA LEU A 40 -6.86 28.62 -28.56
C LEU A 40 -7.82 27.74 -27.76
N GLU A 41 -8.47 26.81 -28.45
CA GLU A 41 -9.34 25.80 -27.84
C GLU A 41 -8.95 24.41 -28.34
N ILE A 42 -8.74 23.49 -27.39
CA ILE A 42 -8.55 22.07 -27.65
C ILE A 42 -9.64 21.30 -26.90
N ILE A 43 -10.38 20.46 -27.61
CA ILE A 43 -11.25 19.45 -26.99
C ILE A 43 -10.57 18.10 -27.16
N ILE A 44 -10.41 17.44 -26.02
CA ILE A 44 -9.83 16.11 -25.93
C ILE A 44 -10.95 15.18 -25.49
N GLU A 45 -11.19 14.12 -26.26
CA GLU A 45 -12.17 13.10 -25.92
C GLU A 45 -11.48 11.77 -25.68
N GLU A 46 -12.00 11.04 -24.71
CA GLU A 46 -11.81 9.61 -24.60
C GLU A 46 -12.56 8.95 -25.77
N ARG A 47 -11.86 8.21 -26.65
CA ARG A 47 -12.49 7.42 -27.71
C ARG A 47 -12.09 5.96 -27.59
N ASP A 48 -13.07 5.11 -27.84
CA ASP A 48 -12.88 3.72 -28.20
C ASP A 48 -12.98 3.61 -29.73
N MET A 49 -12.02 2.93 -30.36
CA MET A 49 -12.01 2.74 -31.82
C MET A 49 -13.03 1.68 -32.26
N ASP A 50 -13.51 0.85 -31.33
CA ASP A 50 -14.36 -0.30 -31.64
C ASP A 50 -15.82 -0.17 -31.17
N GLN A 51 -16.18 0.80 -30.31
CA GLN A 51 -17.57 1.07 -29.89
C GLN A 51 -17.87 2.56 -29.62
N GLN A 52 -19.12 2.97 -29.86
CA GLN A 52 -19.64 4.26 -29.41
C GLN A 52 -19.66 4.29 -27.89
N THR A 53 -18.69 4.98 -27.29
CA THR A 53 -18.67 5.25 -25.85
C THR A 53 -19.95 6.02 -25.49
N ILE A 54 -20.81 5.45 -24.63
CA ILE A 54 -22.13 6.00 -24.30
C ILE A 54 -22.03 7.39 -23.63
N SER A 55 -20.90 7.66 -22.95
CA SER A 55 -20.53 8.96 -22.35
C SER A 55 -19.00 9.14 -22.33
N PRO A 56 -18.34 9.64 -23.40
CA PRO A 56 -16.89 9.83 -23.39
C PRO A 56 -16.48 10.91 -22.38
N LYS A 57 -15.38 10.71 -21.65
CA LYS A 57 -14.77 11.80 -20.89
C LYS A 57 -14.30 12.87 -21.86
N VAL A 58 -14.67 14.12 -21.56
CA VAL A 58 -14.30 15.27 -22.37
C VAL A 58 -13.50 16.23 -21.50
N TRP A 59 -12.27 16.50 -21.92
CA TRP A 59 -11.46 17.59 -21.41
C TRP A 59 -11.52 18.75 -22.39
N ARG A 60 -11.51 19.96 -21.85
CA ARG A 60 -11.44 21.17 -22.68
C ARG A 60 -10.37 22.10 -22.15
N LEU A 61 -9.39 22.40 -23.00
CA LEU A 61 -8.36 23.41 -22.75
C LEU A 61 -8.72 24.66 -23.52
N GLN A 62 -8.93 25.76 -22.82
CA GLN A 62 -9.12 27.08 -23.42
C GLN A 62 -7.98 27.98 -22.94
N CYS A 63 -7.33 28.65 -23.88
CA CYS A 63 -6.17 29.50 -23.61
C CYS A 63 -6.39 30.89 -24.21
N GLU A 64 -5.94 31.92 -23.50
CA GLU A 64 -5.98 33.31 -23.96
C GLU A 64 -4.56 33.89 -24.02
N SER A 65 -4.37 34.90 -24.87
CA SER A 65 -3.08 35.54 -25.14
C SER A 65 -2.02 34.50 -25.55
N VAL A 66 -2.39 33.66 -26.51
CA VAL A 66 -1.55 32.56 -27.00
C VAL A 66 -0.45 33.08 -27.93
N ASP A 67 0.79 32.70 -27.61
CA ASP A 67 2.00 33.08 -28.34
C ASP A 67 2.89 31.86 -28.63
N HIS A 68 3.88 32.01 -29.52
CA HIS A 68 4.85 30.97 -29.88
C HIS A 68 4.22 29.63 -30.31
N LEU A 69 3.05 29.66 -30.96
CA LEU A 69 2.37 28.47 -31.46
C LEU A 69 3.18 27.78 -32.57
N SER A 70 3.56 26.54 -32.33
CA SER A 70 4.29 25.67 -33.26
C SER A 70 3.53 24.35 -33.42
N ILE A 71 3.28 23.97 -34.68
CA ILE A 71 2.59 22.73 -35.04
C ILE A 71 3.47 22.01 -36.07
N GLN A 72 3.82 20.73 -35.83
CA GLN A 72 4.61 19.91 -36.77
C GLN A 72 4.00 18.53 -36.97
N ASN A 73 4.07 18.05 -38.21
CA ASN A 73 3.70 16.69 -38.65
C ASN A 73 2.34 16.17 -38.15
N THR A 74 1.36 17.06 -38.01
CA THR A 74 0.00 16.66 -37.65
C THR A 74 -0.72 16.10 -38.88
N GLU A 75 -1.19 14.85 -38.83
CA GLU A 75 -2.01 14.27 -39.90
C GLU A 75 -3.26 15.14 -40.17
N SER A 76 -3.70 15.19 -41.43
CA SER A 76 -4.88 15.96 -41.87
C SER A 76 -6.22 15.34 -41.46
N THR A 77 -6.20 14.28 -40.65
CA THR A 77 -7.38 13.62 -40.10
C THR A 77 -7.99 14.49 -39.00
N SER A 78 -9.31 14.49 -38.89
CA SER A 78 -10.06 15.30 -37.91
C SER A 78 -9.81 14.92 -36.45
N THR A 79 -9.04 13.86 -36.19
CA THR A 79 -8.72 13.36 -34.85
C THR A 79 -7.28 12.89 -34.74
N GLN A 80 -6.59 13.31 -33.68
CA GLN A 80 -5.18 13.01 -33.45
C GLN A 80 -4.98 12.35 -32.09
N LYS A 81 -4.30 11.19 -32.07
CA LYS A 81 -3.97 10.51 -30.82
C LYS A 81 -2.85 11.26 -30.10
N ILE A 82 -3.10 11.57 -28.84
CA ILE A 82 -2.15 12.21 -27.94
C ILE A 82 -1.12 11.16 -27.54
N GLY A 83 0.16 11.55 -27.55
CA GLY A 83 1.23 10.81 -26.90
C GLY A 83 1.40 11.27 -25.47
N GLU A 84 1.56 12.57 -25.23
CA GLU A 84 1.65 13.18 -23.88
C GLU A 84 1.29 14.67 -23.94
N LEU A 85 0.60 15.18 -22.90
CA LEU A 85 0.38 16.60 -22.62
C LEU A 85 1.12 17.02 -21.35
N PHE A 86 1.96 18.05 -21.47
CA PHE A 86 2.67 18.66 -20.36
C PHE A 86 2.45 20.17 -20.33
N VAL A 87 2.48 20.71 -19.11
CA VAL A 87 2.58 22.15 -18.88
C VAL A 87 3.78 22.41 -17.97
N HIS A 88 4.59 23.40 -18.35
CA HIS A 88 5.67 23.90 -17.50
C HIS A 88 5.59 25.43 -17.48
N GLN A 89 5.31 25.99 -16.31
CA GLN A 89 5.00 27.41 -16.13
C GLN A 89 3.80 27.81 -17.00
N ASN A 90 4.04 28.51 -18.12
CA ASN A 90 3.00 28.98 -19.04
C ASN A 90 3.09 28.32 -20.43
N ARG A 91 3.96 27.32 -20.57
CA ARG A 91 4.23 26.66 -21.84
C ARG A 91 3.60 25.28 -21.88
N PHE A 92 2.84 25.03 -22.93
CA PHE A 92 2.17 23.77 -23.22
C PHE A 92 2.94 23.00 -24.27
N PHE A 93 3.08 21.70 -24.04
CA PHE A 93 3.67 20.74 -24.97
C PHE A 93 2.74 19.56 -25.11
N LEU A 94 2.21 19.37 -26.31
CA LEU A 94 1.31 18.29 -26.66
C LEU A 94 2.00 17.44 -27.73
N ARG A 95 2.62 16.35 -27.29
CA ARG A 95 3.20 15.34 -28.19
C ARG A 95 2.06 14.50 -28.75
N LEU A 96 2.04 14.32 -30.06
CA LEU A 96 1.12 13.47 -30.80
C LEU A 96 1.90 12.26 -31.33
N ILE A 97 1.21 11.21 -31.75
CA ILE A 97 1.90 10.07 -32.38
C ILE A 97 2.64 10.48 -33.66
N SER A 98 2.00 11.33 -34.47
CA SER A 98 2.55 11.78 -35.75
C SER A 98 3.36 13.06 -35.66
N GLY A 99 3.30 13.81 -34.55
CA GLY A 99 3.83 15.17 -34.50
C GLY A 99 3.76 15.83 -33.13
N PHE A 100 3.70 17.16 -33.10
CA PHE A 100 3.50 17.90 -31.84
C PHE A 100 2.84 19.27 -32.04
N ILE A 101 2.24 19.76 -30.97
CA ILE A 101 1.73 21.12 -30.81
C ILE A 101 2.42 21.72 -29.56
N SER A 102 2.98 22.92 -29.67
CA SER A 102 3.55 23.66 -28.54
C SER A 102 3.17 25.12 -28.62
N PHE A 103 2.86 25.74 -27.49
CA PHE A 103 2.51 27.16 -27.39
C PHE A 103 2.71 27.69 -25.97
N GLU A 104 2.72 29.00 -25.81
CA GLU A 104 2.65 29.70 -24.53
C GLU A 104 1.29 30.38 -24.40
N ALA A 105 0.75 30.45 -23.18
CA ALA A 105 -0.51 31.13 -22.90
C ALA A 105 -0.41 31.93 -21.60
N ALA A 106 -0.90 33.18 -21.59
CA ALA A 106 -0.88 33.99 -20.37
C ALA A 106 -1.90 33.52 -19.34
N SER A 107 -3.03 32.99 -19.80
CA SER A 107 -4.07 32.38 -18.97
C SER A 107 -4.67 31.16 -19.67
N PHE A 108 -5.20 30.24 -18.88
CA PHE A 108 -5.93 29.09 -19.39
C PHE A 108 -7.02 28.67 -18.42
N THR A 109 -8.01 27.95 -18.95
CA THR A 109 -8.93 27.13 -18.18
C THR A 109 -8.89 25.72 -18.72
N PHE A 110 -8.66 24.76 -17.84
CA PHE A 110 -8.71 23.34 -18.14
C PHE A 110 -9.90 22.72 -17.43
N ASP A 111 -10.91 22.35 -18.23
CA ASP A 111 -12.12 21.69 -17.78
C ASP A 111 -11.85 20.19 -17.63
N VAL A 112 -11.89 19.71 -16.39
CA VAL A 112 -11.72 18.32 -16.00
C VAL A 112 -13.08 17.63 -15.94
N PRO A 113 -13.29 16.52 -16.67
CA PRO A 113 -14.48 15.71 -16.49
C PRO A 113 -14.46 15.14 -15.08
N LYS A 114 -15.47 15.47 -14.26
CA LYS A 114 -15.66 14.75 -13.00
C LYS A 114 -15.93 13.29 -13.35
N TYR A 115 -15.41 12.37 -12.52
CA TYR A 115 -15.95 11.01 -12.51
C TYR A 115 -17.48 11.15 -12.43
N GLU A 116 -18.23 10.37 -13.21
CA GLU A 116 -19.68 10.30 -13.03
C GLU A 116 -19.91 9.98 -11.55
N ASP A 117 -20.24 11.02 -10.78
CA ASP A 117 -20.59 10.87 -9.37
C ASP A 117 -21.74 9.88 -9.41
N ILE A 118 -21.59 8.75 -8.71
CA ILE A 118 -22.69 7.82 -8.50
C ILE A 118 -23.79 8.66 -7.86
N SER A 119 -24.77 9.07 -8.67
CA SER A 119 -25.86 9.98 -8.30
C SER A 119 -27.18 9.24 -8.17
N HIS A 120 -27.21 8.01 -8.66
CA HIS A 120 -28.34 7.10 -8.60
C HIS A 120 -27.90 5.79 -7.98
N ILE A 121 -28.83 5.18 -7.26
CA ILE A 121 -28.67 3.85 -6.68
C ILE A 121 -29.99 3.11 -6.93
N ASN A 122 -29.90 1.79 -7.06
CA ASN A 122 -31.06 0.96 -7.32
C ASN A 122 -32.05 1.00 -6.14
N MET A 123 -33.34 1.15 -6.45
CA MET A 123 -34.41 1.26 -5.46
C MET A 123 -34.47 0.05 -4.52
N ALA A 124 -34.37 -1.16 -5.07
CA ALA A 124 -34.47 -2.38 -4.28
C ALA A 124 -33.34 -2.47 -3.25
N TYR A 125 -32.14 -1.98 -3.60
CA TYR A 125 -31.02 -1.93 -2.67
C TYR A 125 -31.27 -0.93 -1.52
N VAL A 126 -31.87 0.22 -1.79
CA VAL A 126 -32.25 1.19 -0.73
C VAL A 126 -33.31 0.59 0.18
N MET A 127 -34.32 -0.08 -0.40
CA MET A 127 -35.35 -0.75 0.36
C MET A 127 -34.75 -1.80 1.29
N GLN A 128 -33.95 -2.72 0.74
CA GLN A 128 -33.27 -3.76 1.52
C GLN A 128 -32.35 -3.17 2.61
N SER A 129 -31.63 -2.08 2.30
CA SER A 129 -30.74 -1.42 3.25
C SER A 129 -31.50 -0.83 4.43
N LEU A 130 -32.65 -0.19 4.19
CA LEU A 130 -33.54 0.34 5.23
C LEU A 130 -34.22 -0.77 6.04
N GLU A 131 -34.70 -1.84 5.39
CA GLU A 131 -35.32 -2.99 6.07
C GLU A 131 -34.36 -3.68 7.04
N SER A 132 -33.08 -3.81 6.65
CA SER A 132 -32.08 -4.42 7.52
C SER A 132 -31.82 -3.62 8.80
N SER A 133 -32.17 -2.32 8.83
CA SER A 133 -31.88 -1.32 9.87
C SER A 133 -30.41 -1.17 10.30
N THR A 134 -29.53 -2.02 9.77
CA THR A 134 -28.13 -2.18 10.17
C THR A 134 -27.21 -1.28 9.35
N TYR A 135 -27.57 -1.02 8.09
CA TYR A 135 -26.71 -0.31 7.12
C TYR A 135 -27.19 1.10 6.76
N MET A 136 -28.47 1.37 6.98
CA MET A 136 -29.09 2.62 6.60
C MET A 136 -30.21 2.97 7.58
N LYS A 137 -30.17 4.17 8.17
CA LYS A 137 -31.23 4.67 9.06
C LYS A 137 -32.13 5.68 8.37
N ASN A 138 -31.56 6.54 7.53
CA ASN A 138 -32.33 7.52 6.76
C ASN A 138 -31.65 7.91 5.43
N MET A 139 -32.48 8.40 4.51
CA MET A 139 -32.05 9.04 3.28
C MET A 139 -32.79 10.35 3.08
N THR A 140 -32.00 11.39 2.80
CA THR A 140 -32.47 12.70 2.33
C THR A 140 -32.37 12.74 0.82
N PHE A 141 -33.43 13.17 0.15
CA PHE A 141 -33.51 13.24 -1.31
C PHE A 141 -34.40 14.39 -1.77
N SER A 142 -34.27 14.78 -3.03
CA SER A 142 -35.21 15.65 -3.75
C SER A 142 -35.68 14.97 -5.03
N PHE A 143 -36.68 15.53 -5.71
CA PHE A 143 -37.03 15.11 -7.07
C PHE A 143 -36.36 16.01 -8.09
N ASP A 144 -36.16 15.52 -9.32
CA ASP A 144 -35.61 16.32 -10.41
C ASP A 144 -36.44 17.56 -10.76
N SER A 145 -37.75 17.45 -10.57
CA SER A 145 -38.73 18.50 -10.80
C SER A 145 -38.72 19.62 -9.75
N ASP A 146 -38.05 19.42 -8.60
CA ASP A 146 -37.94 20.45 -7.56
C ASP A 146 -36.60 20.40 -6.81
N SER A 147 -36.44 21.23 -5.78
CA SER A 147 -35.26 21.21 -4.91
C SER A 147 -35.67 21.09 -3.44
N MET A 148 -36.84 20.49 -3.21
CA MET A 148 -37.37 20.34 -1.87
C MET A 148 -36.81 19.06 -1.25
N ALA A 149 -35.99 19.23 -0.20
CA ALA A 149 -35.44 18.11 0.55
C ALA A 149 -36.55 17.37 1.30
N ARG A 150 -36.54 16.05 1.16
CA ARG A 150 -37.44 15.08 1.80
C ARG A 150 -36.59 14.01 2.47
N VAL A 151 -37.09 13.42 3.54
CA VAL A 151 -36.38 12.38 4.29
C VAL A 151 -37.28 11.18 4.46
N ILE A 152 -36.74 10.00 4.20
CA ILE A 152 -37.30 8.73 4.64
C ILE A 152 -36.36 8.07 5.65
N GLY A 153 -36.90 7.26 6.56
CA GLY A 153 -36.07 6.53 7.51
C GLY A 153 -36.79 5.44 8.28
N TYR A 154 -36.03 4.82 9.17
CA TYR A 154 -36.44 3.74 10.07
C TYR A 154 -36.21 4.16 11.54
N ALA A 155 -37.10 3.76 12.45
CA ALA A 155 -37.03 3.99 13.88
C ALA A 155 -37.52 2.74 14.66
N GLU A 156 -36.61 2.13 15.43
CA GLU A 156 -36.73 0.79 16.03
C GLU A 156 -37.86 0.65 17.08
N ASP A 157 -38.26 1.74 17.73
CA ASP A 157 -39.19 1.72 18.89
C ASP A 157 -40.66 2.06 18.55
N ASN A 158 -41.06 2.01 17.28
CA ASN A 158 -42.42 2.39 16.85
C ASN A 158 -43.18 1.20 16.25
N GLN A 159 -44.50 1.12 16.53
CA GLN A 159 -45.41 0.20 15.82
C GLN A 159 -45.39 0.42 14.29
N LYS A 160 -45.08 1.64 13.87
CA LYS A 160 -44.89 2.05 12.48
C LYS A 160 -43.46 2.57 12.33
N PRO A 161 -42.47 1.67 12.15
CA PRO A 161 -41.07 2.04 12.28
C PRO A 161 -40.56 2.84 11.08
N TYR A 162 -41.21 2.72 9.92
CA TYR A 162 -40.84 3.46 8.71
C TYR A 162 -41.54 4.81 8.69
N TRP A 163 -40.83 5.86 8.25
CA TRP A 163 -41.40 7.20 8.21
C TRP A 163 -40.91 8.02 7.03
N ALA A 164 -41.72 9.01 6.63
CA ALA A 164 -41.41 9.99 5.59
C ALA A 164 -41.78 11.41 6.04
N THR A 165 -40.91 12.38 5.75
CA THR A 165 -41.30 13.80 5.83
C THR A 165 -42.17 14.16 4.64
N VAL A 166 -43.33 14.75 4.90
CA VAL A 166 -44.20 15.25 3.85
C VAL A 166 -44.18 16.78 3.90
N PRO A 167 -43.76 17.46 2.81
CA PRO A 167 -43.70 18.92 2.67
C PRO A 167 -44.83 19.71 3.33
N ASP A 168 -46.07 19.25 3.15
CA ASP A 168 -47.27 19.98 3.54
C ASP A 168 -47.83 19.58 4.92
N TYR A 169 -47.10 18.73 5.66
CA TYR A 169 -47.58 18.18 6.93
C TYR A 169 -46.69 18.61 8.10
N SER A 170 -47.34 18.97 9.20
CA SER A 170 -46.68 19.30 10.47
C SER A 170 -46.06 18.09 11.18
N ARG A 171 -46.30 16.86 10.70
CA ARG A 171 -45.78 15.61 11.28
C ARG A 171 -45.38 14.62 10.18
N PRO A 172 -44.35 13.79 10.40
CA PRO A 172 -43.99 12.72 9.46
C PRO A 172 -45.11 11.68 9.34
N ALA A 173 -45.28 11.14 8.14
CA ALA A 173 -46.14 9.98 7.90
C ALA A 173 -45.40 8.71 8.34
N ASN A 174 -46.06 7.81 9.06
CA ASN A 174 -45.47 6.57 9.56
C ASN A 174 -46.16 5.35 8.93
N PHE A 175 -45.37 4.32 8.64
CA PHE A 175 -45.76 3.12 7.89
C PHE A 175 -45.32 1.85 8.63
N GLU A 176 -46.06 0.76 8.45
CA GLU A 176 -45.80 -0.53 9.09
C GLU A 176 -44.71 -1.30 8.35
N THR A 177 -44.76 -1.29 7.01
CA THR A 177 -43.77 -1.94 6.14
C THR A 177 -43.05 -0.94 5.24
N ILE A 178 -41.92 -1.36 4.65
CA ILE A 178 -41.22 -0.52 3.68
C ILE A 178 -41.98 -0.40 2.36
N ASP A 179 -42.69 -1.45 1.95
CA ASP A 179 -43.53 -1.43 0.76
C ASP A 179 -44.62 -0.38 0.91
N ASP A 180 -45.27 -0.32 2.08
CA ASP A 180 -46.26 0.71 2.38
C ASP A 180 -45.69 2.13 2.23
N LEU A 181 -44.45 2.35 2.69
CA LEU A 181 -43.75 3.63 2.55
C LEU A 181 -43.48 3.97 1.06
N PHE A 182 -43.00 3.01 0.27
CA PHE A 182 -42.61 3.23 -1.12
C PHE A 182 -43.80 3.30 -2.09
N ASP A 183 -44.90 2.63 -1.78
CA ASP A 183 -46.15 2.64 -2.54
C ASP A 183 -47.11 3.77 -2.11
N ALA A 184 -46.87 4.41 -0.96
CA ALA A 184 -47.68 5.52 -0.49
C ALA A 184 -47.67 6.73 -1.44
N LYS A 185 -48.86 7.16 -1.87
CA LYS A 185 -49.06 8.28 -2.81
C LYS A 185 -49.00 9.66 -2.14
N ILE A 186 -47.96 9.89 -1.36
CA ILE A 186 -47.78 11.11 -0.54
C ILE A 186 -47.02 12.23 -1.26
N TYR A 187 -46.59 12.01 -2.51
CA TYR A 187 -45.85 13.00 -3.32
C TYR A 187 -46.66 13.42 -4.54
N ASN A 188 -47.62 14.33 -4.36
CA ASN A 188 -48.54 14.81 -5.42
C ASN A 188 -49.36 13.68 -6.07
N ASN A 189 -49.97 12.81 -5.27
CA ASN A 189 -50.71 11.61 -5.70
C ASN A 189 -49.87 10.55 -6.44
N GLN A 190 -48.54 10.65 -6.35
CA GLN A 190 -47.63 9.64 -6.84
C GLN A 190 -46.81 9.05 -5.69
N SER A 191 -46.39 7.80 -5.86
CA SER A 191 -45.55 7.10 -4.89
C SER A 191 -44.07 7.36 -5.14
N LEU A 192 -43.22 7.02 -4.16
CA LEU A 192 -41.77 7.11 -4.34
C LEU A 192 -41.28 6.14 -5.42
N LYS A 193 -41.90 4.95 -5.48
CA LYS A 193 -41.63 3.93 -6.49
C LYS A 193 -41.95 4.38 -7.92
N GLU A 194 -43.10 5.04 -8.11
CA GLU A 194 -43.50 5.61 -9.42
C GLU A 194 -42.54 6.72 -9.88
N ARG A 195 -41.88 7.41 -8.95
CA ARG A 195 -41.01 8.56 -9.21
C ARG A 195 -39.52 8.29 -8.96
N TRP A 196 -39.11 7.02 -8.81
CA TRP A 196 -37.73 6.69 -8.43
C TRP A 196 -36.70 7.22 -9.44
N SER A 197 -37.03 7.24 -10.72
CA SER A 197 -36.18 7.79 -11.78
C SER A 197 -35.91 9.30 -11.64
N GLU A 198 -36.75 10.04 -10.90
CA GLU A 198 -36.55 11.46 -10.60
C GLU A 198 -35.78 11.69 -9.29
N VAL A 199 -35.46 10.66 -8.52
CA VAL A 199 -34.88 10.81 -7.18
C VAL A 199 -33.41 11.25 -7.29
N LYS A 200 -33.11 12.40 -6.70
CA LYS A 200 -31.75 12.88 -6.43
C LYS A 200 -31.42 12.66 -4.97
N ILE A 201 -30.47 11.76 -4.69
CA ILE A 201 -30.02 11.50 -3.32
C ILE A 201 -29.11 12.65 -2.86
N GLU A 202 -29.51 13.32 -1.79
CA GLU A 202 -28.70 14.37 -1.18
C GLU A 202 -27.74 13.77 -0.15
N ARG A 203 -28.29 12.98 0.80
CA ARG A 203 -27.50 12.34 1.86
C ARG A 203 -28.12 11.01 2.30
N ILE A 204 -27.28 10.06 2.69
CA ILE A 204 -27.67 8.84 3.39
C ILE A 204 -26.93 8.81 4.72
N ASP A 205 -27.66 8.71 5.83
CA ASP A 205 -27.11 8.79 7.20
C ASP A 205 -26.17 9.99 7.41
N GLY A 206 -26.52 11.13 6.82
CA GLY A 206 -25.73 12.36 6.92
C GLY A 206 -24.46 12.37 6.06
N LEU A 207 -24.22 11.41 5.17
CA LEU A 207 -23.10 11.37 4.24
C LEU A 207 -23.57 11.57 2.79
N THR A 208 -22.73 12.11 1.91
CA THR A 208 -22.99 12.07 0.46
C THR A 208 -23.07 10.61 -0.01
N LEU A 209 -23.79 10.35 -1.10
CA LEU A 209 -23.93 8.99 -1.66
C LEU A 209 -22.57 8.30 -1.87
N THR A 210 -21.62 9.01 -2.48
CA THR A 210 -20.25 8.54 -2.72
C THR A 210 -19.49 8.22 -1.43
N ASN A 211 -19.65 9.02 -0.37
CA ASN A 211 -19.04 8.74 0.93
C ASN A 211 -19.70 7.57 1.66
N TRP A 212 -21.03 7.45 1.56
CA TRP A 212 -21.78 6.34 2.14
C TRP A 212 -21.39 5.01 1.51
N LEU A 213 -21.35 4.94 0.17
CA LEU A 213 -20.87 3.77 -0.59
C LEU A 213 -19.41 3.41 -0.27
N SER A 214 -18.58 4.41 0.02
CA SER A 214 -17.15 4.24 0.31
C SER A 214 -16.85 3.99 1.78
N ARG A 215 -17.85 3.96 2.67
CA ARG A 215 -17.65 3.44 4.02
C ARG A 215 -17.26 1.98 3.92
N LYS A 216 -16.50 1.49 4.90
CA LYS A 216 -16.30 0.06 5.07
C LYS A 216 -17.68 -0.61 5.19
N ILE A 217 -18.13 -1.16 4.08
CA ILE A 217 -19.12 -2.21 4.06
C ILE A 217 -18.36 -3.42 4.61
N ASP A 218 -18.26 -3.52 5.94
CA ASP A 218 -17.74 -4.70 6.65
C ASP A 218 -18.75 -5.87 6.55
N THR A 219 -19.56 -5.92 5.49
CA THR A 219 -20.63 -6.91 5.35
C THR A 219 -20.06 -8.14 4.69
N ALA A 220 -20.32 -9.28 5.34
CA ALA A 220 -19.94 -10.59 4.86
C ALA A 220 -20.55 -10.94 3.48
N ASP A 221 -21.53 -10.18 3.01
CA ASP A 221 -22.22 -10.41 1.74
C ASP A 221 -22.22 -9.16 0.86
N MET A 222 -21.70 -9.30 -0.35
CA MET A 222 -21.81 -8.32 -1.41
C MET A 222 -23.16 -8.49 -2.12
N HIS A 223 -23.93 -7.41 -2.28
CA HIS A 223 -25.24 -7.47 -2.91
C HIS A 223 -25.08 -7.33 -4.42
N VAL A 224 -25.29 -8.43 -5.14
CA VAL A 224 -25.22 -8.46 -6.61
C VAL A 224 -26.46 -9.07 -7.24
N PHE A 225 -26.93 -8.51 -8.35
CA PHE A 225 -27.98 -9.11 -9.17
C PHE A 225 -27.95 -8.58 -10.62
N ILE A 226 -28.62 -9.30 -11.51
CA ILE A 226 -28.81 -8.92 -12.92
C ILE A 226 -30.06 -8.05 -13.00
N LYS A 227 -29.94 -6.84 -13.53
CA LYS A 227 -31.09 -5.94 -13.74
C LYS A 227 -31.80 -6.28 -15.05
N ASP A 228 -31.01 -6.41 -16.12
CA ASP A 228 -31.45 -6.80 -17.47
C ASP A 228 -30.26 -7.43 -18.22
N MET A 229 -30.42 -7.72 -19.52
CA MET A 229 -29.41 -8.43 -20.32
C MET A 229 -28.04 -7.75 -20.33
N ASP A 230 -28.01 -6.42 -20.24
CA ASP A 230 -26.79 -5.62 -20.43
C ASP A 230 -26.44 -4.79 -19.18
N HIS A 231 -27.16 -4.99 -18.06
CA HIS A 231 -26.92 -4.28 -16.80
C HIS A 231 -26.87 -5.19 -15.59
N ILE A 232 -25.82 -5.00 -14.80
CA ILE A 232 -25.61 -5.60 -13.49
C ILE A 232 -25.74 -4.56 -12.39
N VAL A 233 -26.11 -4.99 -11.18
CA VAL A 233 -26.15 -4.14 -10.00
C VAL A 233 -25.21 -4.70 -8.94
N ILE A 234 -24.39 -3.81 -8.38
CA ILE A 234 -23.41 -4.13 -7.36
C ILE A 234 -23.53 -3.13 -6.21
N ASN A 235 -23.93 -3.60 -5.03
CA ASN A 235 -24.18 -2.76 -3.86
C ASN A 235 -25.04 -1.54 -4.21
N GLY A 236 -26.09 -1.79 -5.00
CA GLY A 236 -27.00 -0.77 -5.50
C GLY A 236 -26.50 0.08 -6.67
N VAL A 237 -25.23 0.00 -7.04
CA VAL A 237 -24.67 0.73 -8.20
C VAL A 237 -24.95 -0.06 -9.47
N GLU A 238 -25.64 0.57 -10.41
CA GLU A 238 -25.95 -0.03 -11.71
C GLU A 238 -24.77 0.19 -12.66
N LEU A 239 -24.31 -0.88 -13.32
CA LEU A 239 -23.16 -0.87 -14.21
C LEU A 239 -23.52 -1.62 -15.51
N PRO A 240 -23.11 -1.11 -16.70
CA PRO A 240 -23.16 -1.87 -17.94
C PRO A 240 -22.30 -3.13 -17.82
N GLY A 241 -22.89 -4.29 -18.09
CA GLY A 241 -22.27 -5.57 -17.85
C GLY A 241 -23.24 -6.73 -17.80
N PHE A 242 -22.68 -7.93 -17.79
CA PHE A 242 -23.43 -9.19 -17.78
C PHE A 242 -22.73 -10.23 -16.92
N VAL A 243 -23.43 -11.34 -16.66
CA VAL A 243 -22.86 -12.50 -15.95
C VAL A 243 -22.57 -13.60 -16.96
N ASP A 244 -21.32 -14.04 -16.98
CA ASP A 244 -20.90 -15.20 -17.76
C ASP A 244 -20.96 -16.44 -16.86
N VAL A 245 -21.90 -17.33 -17.18
CA VAL A 245 -22.13 -18.57 -16.41
C VAL A 245 -21.15 -19.68 -16.77
N GLU A 246 -20.48 -19.59 -17.92
CA GLU A 246 -19.50 -20.58 -18.38
C GLU A 246 -18.12 -20.31 -17.78
N TYR A 247 -17.84 -19.05 -17.45
CA TYR A 247 -16.62 -18.64 -16.78
C TYR A 247 -16.82 -18.49 -15.27
N THR A 248 -15.99 -19.12 -14.45
CA THR A 248 -16.18 -19.15 -12.98
C THR A 248 -14.92 -18.77 -12.22
N CYS A 249 -15.11 -18.28 -11.00
CA CYS A 249 -14.02 -17.91 -10.10
C CYS A 249 -13.34 -19.15 -9.52
N ASP A 250 -12.05 -19.33 -9.77
CA ASP A 250 -11.29 -20.48 -9.22
C ASP A 250 -11.24 -20.56 -7.67
N THR A 251 -11.50 -19.46 -6.96
CA THR A 251 -11.44 -19.41 -5.49
C THR A 251 -12.78 -19.77 -4.85
N CYS A 252 -13.91 -19.28 -5.38
CA CYS A 252 -15.23 -19.47 -4.75
C CYS A 252 -16.24 -20.22 -5.62
N GLY A 253 -15.91 -20.52 -6.87
CA GLY A 253 -16.78 -21.22 -7.83
C GLY A 253 -17.94 -20.40 -8.40
N SER A 254 -18.10 -19.13 -8.00
CA SER A 254 -19.17 -18.28 -8.53
C SER A 254 -18.94 -17.90 -9.99
N SER A 255 -20.03 -17.72 -10.75
CA SER A 255 -19.99 -17.20 -12.13
C SER A 255 -19.25 -15.86 -12.20
N ALA A 256 -18.54 -15.65 -13.30
CA ALA A 256 -17.79 -14.44 -13.57
C ALA A 256 -18.73 -13.31 -13.98
N TRP A 257 -18.42 -12.10 -13.53
CA TRP A 257 -19.17 -10.90 -13.88
C TRP A 257 -18.31 -10.08 -14.81
N CYS A 258 -18.88 -9.59 -15.91
CA CYS A 258 -18.20 -8.72 -16.86
C CYS A 258 -18.70 -7.30 -16.69
N VAL A 259 -17.77 -6.34 -16.64
CA VAL A 259 -18.09 -4.90 -16.75
C VAL A 259 -17.58 -4.42 -18.10
N GLU A 260 -18.50 -3.96 -18.94
CA GLU A 260 -18.19 -3.59 -20.33
C GLU A 260 -17.14 -2.49 -20.43
N ARG A 261 -17.20 -1.52 -19.52
CA ARG A 261 -16.24 -0.41 -19.43
C ARG A 261 -14.78 -0.85 -19.45
N TYR A 262 -14.48 -2.02 -18.88
CA TYR A 262 -13.13 -2.55 -18.82
C TYR A 262 -12.95 -3.77 -19.73
N THR A 263 -14.02 -4.28 -20.35
CA THR A 263 -14.03 -5.57 -21.08
C THR A 263 -13.36 -6.68 -20.27
N SER A 264 -13.77 -6.83 -19.01
CA SER A 264 -13.02 -7.60 -18.00
C SER A 264 -13.93 -8.40 -17.09
N TYR A 265 -13.53 -9.64 -16.81
CA TYR A 265 -14.20 -10.51 -15.87
C TYR A 265 -13.67 -10.32 -14.45
N PHE A 266 -14.57 -10.32 -13.48
CA PHE A 266 -14.23 -10.27 -12.06
C PHE A 266 -15.18 -11.15 -11.25
N CYS A 267 -14.72 -11.52 -10.06
CA CYS A 267 -15.55 -12.14 -9.05
C CYS A 267 -15.98 -11.07 -8.03
N PRO A 268 -17.29 -10.80 -7.88
CA PRO A 268 -17.77 -9.89 -6.86
C PRO A 268 -17.40 -10.39 -5.46
N TYR A 269 -17.64 -11.67 -5.17
CA TYR A 269 -17.48 -12.23 -3.83
C TYR A 269 -16.02 -12.30 -3.35
N CYS A 270 -15.09 -12.60 -4.25
CA CYS A 270 -13.65 -12.61 -3.93
C CYS A 270 -13.01 -11.24 -4.12
N ASN A 271 -13.75 -10.24 -4.61
CA ASN A 271 -13.24 -8.91 -4.95
C ASN A 271 -11.93 -8.98 -5.75
N ARG A 272 -11.92 -9.77 -6.84
CA ARG A 272 -10.73 -9.96 -7.68
C ARG A 272 -11.08 -10.00 -9.16
N TRP A 273 -10.19 -9.50 -9.99
CA TRP A 273 -10.24 -9.71 -11.43
C TRP A 273 -9.93 -11.17 -11.75
N LEU A 274 -10.63 -11.75 -12.74
CA LEU A 274 -10.53 -13.16 -13.11
C LEU A 274 -9.74 -13.39 -14.40
N ASP A 275 -9.57 -12.35 -15.23
CA ASP A 275 -9.01 -12.51 -16.56
C ASP A 275 -7.60 -13.11 -16.59
N VAL A 276 -7.38 -13.96 -17.59
CA VAL A 276 -6.07 -14.48 -18.00
C VAL A 276 -5.34 -13.47 -18.88
N ASP A 277 -4.01 -13.58 -18.95
CA ASP A 277 -3.11 -12.74 -19.76
C ASP A 277 -3.34 -12.87 -21.28
N ASP A 278 -4.47 -12.34 -21.77
CA ASP A 278 -4.69 -12.07 -23.19
C ASP A 278 -4.13 -10.68 -23.56
N GLU A 279 -3.19 -10.66 -24.51
CA GLU A 279 -2.53 -9.48 -25.07
C GLU A 279 -3.51 -8.58 -25.85
N GLY A 280 -4.60 -9.13 -26.39
CA GLY A 280 -5.58 -8.41 -27.22
C GLY A 280 -6.40 -7.35 -26.48
N ILE A 281 -6.48 -7.44 -25.15
CA ILE A 281 -7.26 -6.53 -24.28
C ILE A 281 -6.37 -5.72 -23.31
N ALA A 282 -5.05 -5.68 -23.57
CA ALA A 282 -4.07 -5.03 -22.71
C ALA A 282 -4.37 -3.54 -22.44
N PHE A 283 -4.99 -2.84 -23.41
CA PHE A 283 -5.41 -1.45 -23.28
C PHE A 283 -6.49 -1.25 -22.21
N PHE A 284 -7.53 -2.07 -22.22
CA PHE A 284 -8.63 -1.99 -21.26
C PHE A 284 -8.20 -2.49 -19.87
N LYS A 285 -7.32 -3.49 -19.82
CA LYS A 285 -6.64 -3.96 -18.58
C LYS A 285 -5.93 -2.85 -17.83
N ARG A 286 -5.20 -1.99 -18.55
CA ARG A 286 -4.53 -0.82 -17.97
C ARG A 286 -5.50 0.20 -17.39
N ARG A 287 -6.81 0.12 -17.60
CA ARG A 287 -7.75 1.12 -17.05
C ARG A 287 -8.53 0.64 -15.84
N ARG A 288 -8.35 -0.63 -15.45
CA ARG A 288 -9.03 -1.22 -14.30
C ARG A 288 -8.55 -0.58 -13.00
N PRO A 289 -9.43 -0.41 -12.00
CA PRO A 289 -8.96 -0.17 -10.65
C PRO A 289 -8.22 -1.40 -10.10
N LEU A 290 -7.41 -1.17 -9.07
CA LEU A 290 -6.60 -2.21 -8.39
C LEU A 290 -7.42 -3.45 -7.99
N GLU A 291 -8.65 -3.24 -7.54
CA GLU A 291 -9.60 -4.28 -7.15
C GLU A 291 -11.00 -3.89 -7.66
N PRO A 292 -11.88 -4.85 -7.98
CA PRO A 292 -13.24 -4.56 -8.43
C PRO A 292 -14.04 -3.63 -7.51
N ALA A 293 -13.88 -3.76 -6.19
CA ALA A 293 -14.62 -2.98 -5.21
C ALA A 293 -14.49 -1.46 -5.34
N LEU A 294 -13.41 -1.02 -5.95
CA LEU A 294 -13.15 0.38 -6.20
C LEU A 294 -14.04 0.98 -7.30
N MET A 295 -14.68 0.16 -8.13
CA MET A 295 -15.64 0.64 -9.13
C MET A 295 -16.85 1.33 -8.50
N TRP A 296 -17.25 0.93 -7.29
CA TRP A 296 -18.41 1.47 -6.57
C TRP A 296 -18.05 2.16 -5.24
N GLN A 297 -16.76 2.36 -4.96
CA GLN A 297 -16.26 3.03 -3.74
C GLN A 297 -15.43 4.28 -4.10
N PRO A 298 -16.03 5.29 -4.75
CA PRO A 298 -15.29 6.40 -5.39
C PRO A 298 -14.56 7.33 -4.42
N ASN A 299 -14.84 7.27 -3.11
CA ASN A 299 -14.16 8.06 -2.09
C ASN A 299 -13.40 7.19 -1.08
N LYS A 300 -13.19 5.90 -1.38
CA LYS A 300 -12.41 5.02 -0.51
C LYS A 300 -10.99 5.55 -0.40
N LYS A 301 -10.52 5.66 0.84
CA LYS A 301 -9.12 5.93 1.14
C LYS A 301 -8.34 4.62 1.02
N LEU A 302 -7.33 4.63 0.17
CA LEU A 302 -6.37 3.55 -0.01
C LEU A 302 -5.13 3.84 0.83
N ASN A 303 -4.53 2.78 1.36
CA ASN A 303 -3.28 2.86 2.10
C ASN A 303 -2.12 2.66 1.14
N PHE A 304 -1.07 3.45 1.34
CA PHE A 304 0.17 3.35 0.59
C PHE A 304 1.36 3.41 1.53
N CYS A 305 2.45 2.77 1.12
CA CYS A 305 3.74 2.90 1.76
C CYS A 305 4.80 3.33 0.75
N GLN A 306 5.82 4.03 1.22
CA GLN A 306 7.06 4.20 0.49
C GLN A 306 8.13 3.31 1.08
N VAL A 307 8.93 2.72 0.21
CA VAL A 307 10.06 1.86 0.55
C VAL A 307 11.33 2.41 -0.11
N GLN A 308 12.45 2.06 0.48
CA GLN A 308 13.77 2.41 -0.01
C GLN A 308 14.62 1.13 -0.08
N PHE A 309 15.22 0.85 -1.24
CA PHE A 309 16.01 -0.36 -1.44
C PHE A 309 17.43 -0.22 -0.88
N HIS A 310 17.98 1.00 -0.87
CA HIS A 310 19.29 1.30 -0.27
C HIS A 310 19.24 2.64 0.47
N PRO A 311 19.91 2.79 1.61
CA PRO A 311 19.97 4.08 2.32
C PRO A 311 20.37 5.23 1.36
N GLY A 312 19.54 6.27 1.29
CA GLY A 312 19.74 7.42 0.39
C GLY A 312 19.24 7.24 -1.06
N SER A 313 18.69 6.08 -1.45
CA SER A 313 18.09 5.87 -2.77
C SER A 313 16.74 6.56 -2.96
N LYS A 314 16.20 6.55 -4.20
CA LYS A 314 14.83 7.00 -4.50
C LYS A 314 13.80 6.22 -3.69
N ASN A 315 12.71 6.89 -3.27
CA ASN A 315 11.55 6.27 -2.65
C ASN A 315 10.61 5.69 -3.73
N TYR A 316 10.13 4.48 -3.48
CA TYR A 316 9.16 3.79 -4.35
C TYR A 316 7.85 3.60 -3.61
N THR A 317 6.72 3.91 -4.27
CA THR A 317 5.39 3.87 -3.65
C THR A 317 4.67 2.58 -4.01
N TYR A 318 4.11 1.92 -3.00
CA TYR A 318 3.35 0.68 -3.12
C TYR A 318 1.98 0.82 -2.44
N HIS A 319 0.98 0.15 -2.98
CA HIS A 319 -0.34 0.01 -2.36
C HIS A 319 -0.30 -1.03 -1.23
N CYS A 320 -0.91 -0.71 -0.09
CA CYS A 320 -0.98 -1.57 1.08
C CYS A 320 -2.38 -2.17 1.20
N VAL A 321 -2.51 -3.45 0.85
CA VAL A 321 -3.74 -4.20 1.09
C VAL A 321 -3.96 -4.42 2.59
N ASP A 322 -2.88 -4.66 3.33
CA ASP A 322 -2.90 -4.78 4.79
C ASP A 322 -2.81 -3.38 5.44
N ASN A 323 -3.84 -3.02 6.20
CA ASN A 323 -3.93 -1.76 6.93
C ASN A 323 -3.02 -1.71 8.16
N ALA A 324 -2.38 -2.82 8.54
CA ALA A 324 -1.49 -2.91 9.69
C ALA A 324 -0.03 -2.50 9.38
N ILE A 325 0.28 -2.09 8.15
CA ILE A 325 1.63 -1.63 7.75
C ILE A 325 1.93 -0.24 8.33
N SER A 326 3.08 -0.12 8.98
CA SER A 326 3.59 1.06 9.67
C SER A 326 5.02 1.38 9.20
N VAL A 327 5.47 2.61 9.46
CA VAL A 327 6.87 3.00 9.21
C VAL A 327 7.79 2.09 10.02
N GLY A 328 8.85 1.60 9.38
CA GLY A 328 9.83 0.70 9.98
C GLY A 328 9.55 -0.78 9.74
N ASP A 329 8.31 -1.16 9.38
CA ASP A 329 7.98 -2.55 9.04
C ASP A 329 8.75 -3.03 7.81
N TRP A 330 9.07 -4.31 7.80
CA TRP A 330 9.56 -4.98 6.61
C TRP A 330 8.42 -5.63 5.83
N VAL A 331 8.52 -5.51 4.51
CA VAL A 331 7.51 -5.98 3.57
C VAL A 331 8.20 -6.65 2.39
N ILE A 332 7.51 -7.60 1.76
CA ILE A 332 7.90 -8.10 0.44
C ILE A 332 7.14 -7.32 -0.62
N VAL A 333 7.88 -6.79 -1.60
CA VAL A 333 7.34 -6.05 -2.74
C VAL A 333 7.85 -6.62 -4.08
N PRO A 334 7.07 -6.54 -5.16
CA PRO A 334 7.55 -6.91 -6.48
C PRO A 334 8.32 -5.76 -7.16
N VAL A 335 9.41 -6.08 -7.84
CA VAL A 335 10.24 -5.12 -8.63
C VAL A 335 10.36 -5.56 -10.09
N GLY A 336 10.59 -4.60 -11.00
CA GLY A 336 10.76 -4.87 -12.44
C GLY A 336 9.50 -5.39 -13.15
N SER A 337 9.56 -5.62 -14.46
CA SER A 337 8.47 -6.25 -15.22
C SER A 337 8.20 -7.69 -14.78
N ASP A 338 9.23 -8.38 -14.30
CA ASP A 338 9.19 -9.82 -14.01
C ASP A 338 8.69 -10.10 -12.59
N HIS A 339 8.20 -9.07 -11.89
CA HIS A 339 7.65 -9.15 -10.53
C HIS A 339 8.57 -9.84 -9.51
N VAL A 340 9.89 -9.68 -9.66
CA VAL A 340 10.88 -10.25 -8.73
C VAL A 340 10.59 -9.75 -7.32
N GLU A 341 10.45 -10.68 -6.37
CA GLU A 341 10.20 -10.34 -4.98
C GLU A 341 11.44 -9.75 -4.31
N LYS A 342 11.25 -8.67 -3.55
CA LYS A 342 12.28 -8.02 -2.77
C LYS A 342 11.77 -7.68 -1.38
N GLU A 343 12.58 -8.00 -0.39
CA GLU A 343 12.38 -7.61 1.00
C GLU A 343 12.91 -6.19 1.20
N VAL A 344 12.07 -5.31 1.74
CA VAL A 344 12.37 -3.88 1.89
C VAL A 344 11.75 -3.30 3.14
N ARG A 345 12.36 -2.25 3.67
CA ARG A 345 11.86 -1.51 4.81
C ARG A 345 10.94 -0.36 4.38
N VAL A 346 9.82 -0.22 5.09
CA VAL A 346 8.89 0.90 4.92
C VAL A 346 9.47 2.16 5.55
N VAL A 347 9.61 3.21 4.76
CA VAL A 347 10.13 4.52 5.20
C VAL A 347 9.03 5.56 5.40
N LYS A 348 7.85 5.35 4.80
CA LYS A 348 6.70 6.25 4.95
C LYS A 348 5.40 5.47 4.75
N VAL A 349 4.34 5.86 5.44
CA VAL A 349 2.96 5.41 5.18
C VAL A 349 2.04 6.62 5.03
N PHE A 350 1.06 6.52 4.15
CA PHE A 350 0.08 7.58 3.92
C PHE A 350 -1.21 7.04 3.28
N GLN A 351 -2.25 7.87 3.27
CA GLN A 351 -3.54 7.54 2.67
C GLN A 351 -3.92 8.55 1.59
N CYS A 352 -4.47 8.05 0.49
CA CYS A 352 -5.03 8.88 -0.58
C CYS A 352 -6.42 8.36 -0.96
N PRO A 353 -7.38 9.24 -1.28
CA PRO A 353 -8.63 8.79 -1.90
C PRO A 353 -8.35 8.23 -3.29
N ILE A 354 -9.13 7.23 -3.73
CA ILE A 354 -9.02 6.65 -5.07
C ILE A 354 -9.11 7.68 -6.20
N THR A 355 -9.88 8.75 -6.01
CA THR A 355 -10.01 9.83 -6.99
C THR A 355 -8.75 10.68 -7.12
N HIS A 356 -7.82 10.60 -6.17
CA HIS A 356 -6.56 11.32 -6.16
C HIS A 356 -5.43 10.39 -5.69
N PRO A 357 -5.14 9.31 -6.44
CA PRO A 357 -4.09 8.39 -6.07
C PRO A 357 -2.72 9.06 -6.28
N PRO A 358 -1.64 8.60 -5.59
CA PRO A 358 -0.31 9.20 -5.74
C PRO A 358 0.30 8.98 -7.14
N PHE A 359 -0.19 7.97 -7.86
CA PHE A 359 0.12 7.64 -9.25
C PHE A 359 -1.14 6.98 -9.85
N PRO A 360 -1.27 6.90 -11.19
CA PRO A 360 -2.33 6.12 -11.81
C PRO A 360 -2.40 4.69 -11.24
N LEU A 361 -3.58 4.27 -10.77
CA LEU A 361 -3.75 3.03 -9.99
C LEU A 361 -3.30 1.77 -10.74
N ASN A 362 -3.43 1.76 -12.06
CA ASN A 362 -2.99 0.71 -12.96
C ASN A 362 -1.47 0.54 -13.06
N HIS A 363 -0.68 1.53 -12.60
CA HIS A 363 0.78 1.48 -12.54
C HIS A 363 1.31 1.21 -11.14
N ILE A 364 0.44 1.22 -10.12
CA ILE A 364 0.85 0.99 -8.73
C ILE A 364 0.90 -0.51 -8.45
N LYS A 365 2.04 -0.97 -7.92
CA LYS A 365 2.21 -2.32 -7.39
C LYS A 365 1.74 -2.40 -5.94
N SER A 366 1.24 -3.57 -5.54
CA SER A 366 0.85 -3.82 -4.15
C SER A 366 1.97 -4.50 -3.36
N VAL A 367 2.02 -4.22 -2.05
CA VAL A 367 2.78 -5.02 -1.08
C VAL A 367 2.23 -6.45 -1.11
N ILE A 368 3.11 -7.43 -1.27
CA ILE A 368 2.74 -8.85 -1.31
C ILE A 368 2.44 -9.33 0.11
N GLN A 369 3.31 -9.02 1.06
CA GLN A 369 3.12 -9.40 2.46
C GLN A 369 3.91 -8.50 3.42
N LYS A 370 3.35 -8.30 4.62
CA LYS A 370 4.08 -7.76 5.78
C LYS A 370 4.82 -8.89 6.50
N LYS A 371 6.11 -8.69 6.81
CA LYS A 371 6.93 -9.65 7.57
C LYS A 371 6.70 -9.51 9.07
N SER A 372 6.53 -10.64 9.76
CA SER A 372 6.48 -10.66 11.23
C SER A 372 7.91 -10.69 11.81
N HIS A 373 8.33 -9.62 12.47
CA HIS A 373 9.70 -9.38 12.98
C HIS A 373 10.21 -10.27 14.13
N ARG A 374 9.61 -11.43 14.40
CA ARG A 374 10.15 -12.36 15.40
C ARG A 374 10.04 -13.78 14.90
N ASN A 375 11.19 -14.45 14.76
CA ASN A 375 11.21 -15.89 14.57
C ASN A 375 10.63 -16.53 15.85
N ARG A 376 9.35 -16.91 15.82
CA ARG A 376 8.66 -17.54 16.97
C ARG A 376 9.44 -18.74 17.50
N GLN A 377 10.20 -19.41 16.65
CA GLN A 377 11.04 -20.54 17.01
C GLN A 377 12.22 -20.09 17.90
N ALA A 378 12.94 -19.02 17.55
CA ALA A 378 14.04 -18.51 18.37
C ALA A 378 13.57 -18.05 19.77
N ASP A 379 12.41 -17.37 19.85
CA ASP A 379 11.79 -16.98 21.12
C ASP A 379 11.42 -18.20 21.99
N GLN A 380 10.96 -19.28 21.37
CA GLN A 380 10.64 -20.54 22.05
C GLN A 380 11.90 -21.25 22.53
N THR A 381 12.92 -21.34 21.67
CA THR A 381 14.24 -21.89 22.00
C THR A 381 14.85 -21.17 23.19
N MET A 382 14.94 -19.83 23.16
CA MET A 382 15.48 -19.04 24.26
C MET A 382 14.75 -19.35 25.59
N LYS A 383 13.40 -19.36 25.58
CA LYS A 383 12.62 -19.67 26.79
C LYS A 383 12.92 -21.07 27.31
N LEU A 384 13.05 -22.05 26.42
CA LEU A 384 13.40 -23.43 26.78
C LEU A 384 14.79 -23.48 27.43
N LEU A 385 15.79 -22.85 26.81
CA LEU A 385 17.18 -22.80 27.31
C LEU A 385 17.27 -22.10 28.68
N LEU A 386 16.54 -21.00 28.88
CA LEU A 386 16.50 -20.31 30.18
C LEU A 386 15.83 -21.15 31.28
N SER A 387 14.85 -21.99 30.92
CA SER A 387 14.12 -22.82 31.90
C SER A 387 14.82 -24.13 32.25
N ASN A 388 15.49 -24.76 31.28
CA ASN A 388 15.96 -26.14 31.37
C ASN A 388 17.47 -26.30 31.08
N GLY A 389 18.11 -25.30 30.49
CA GLY A 389 19.53 -25.32 30.14
C GLY A 389 20.43 -24.86 31.29
N ASN A 390 21.74 -25.05 31.12
CA ASN A 390 22.74 -24.48 32.02
C ASN A 390 22.98 -23.01 31.65
N VAL A 391 22.39 -22.11 32.45
CA VAL A 391 22.45 -20.66 32.24
C VAL A 391 23.70 -20.07 32.88
N CYS A 392 24.49 -19.32 32.10
CA CYS A 392 25.48 -18.40 32.66
C CYS A 392 24.80 -17.05 32.93
N ASP A 393 24.49 -16.74 34.19
CA ASP A 393 23.90 -15.45 34.58
C ASP A 393 25.01 -14.47 34.99
N ILE A 394 25.22 -13.44 34.18
CA ILE A 394 26.26 -12.41 34.38
C ILE A 394 25.65 -11.10 34.88
N VAL A 395 24.36 -11.10 35.22
CA VAL A 395 23.66 -9.89 35.67
C VAL A 395 24.04 -9.50 37.10
N ASP A 396 24.56 -10.43 37.91
CA ASP A 396 24.62 -10.27 39.38
C ASP A 396 26.01 -10.30 40.06
N GLU A 397 27.15 -10.57 39.41
CA GLU A 397 28.45 -10.65 40.13
C GLU A 397 29.65 -9.97 39.44
N GLN A 398 30.34 -9.13 40.22
CA GLN A 398 31.56 -8.39 39.85
C GLN A 398 32.87 -9.20 39.94
N GLN A 399 32.83 -10.52 40.18
CA GLN A 399 34.04 -11.34 40.22
C GLN A 399 33.75 -12.76 39.78
N LEU A 400 34.03 -13.06 38.53
CA LEU A 400 33.94 -14.44 38.05
C LEU A 400 35.25 -14.87 37.37
N SER A 401 35.91 -15.83 38.03
CA SER A 401 36.93 -16.68 37.43
C SER A 401 36.24 -17.70 36.51
N TYR A 402 35.91 -17.30 35.28
CA TYR A 402 35.04 -18.05 34.36
C TYR A 402 35.71 -19.12 33.49
N GLU A 403 36.90 -19.61 33.79
CA GLU A 403 37.65 -20.43 32.81
C GLU A 403 37.16 -21.88 32.61
N THR A 404 36.09 -22.37 33.27
CA THR A 404 35.76 -23.82 33.21
C THR A 404 34.30 -24.22 33.01
N GLY A 405 33.36 -23.29 32.84
CA GLY A 405 31.93 -23.62 32.68
C GLY A 405 31.51 -23.99 31.24
N VAL A 406 30.58 -24.95 31.11
CA VAL A 406 29.90 -25.29 29.85
C VAL A 406 28.44 -24.89 29.96
N TYR A 407 27.96 -24.02 29.07
CA TYR A 407 26.64 -23.38 29.15
C TYR A 407 25.81 -23.61 27.90
N ASP A 408 24.49 -23.53 28.04
CA ASP A 408 23.56 -23.57 26.91
C ASP A 408 23.11 -22.16 26.49
N ILE A 409 23.09 -21.20 27.42
CA ILE A 409 22.74 -19.80 27.16
C ILE A 409 23.47 -18.87 28.15
N VAL A 410 23.83 -17.67 27.71
CA VAL A 410 24.37 -16.61 28.56
C VAL A 410 23.35 -15.49 28.68
N LYS A 411 23.08 -15.07 29.91
CA LYS A 411 22.20 -13.97 30.25
C LYS A 411 23.05 -12.78 30.70
N THR A 412 22.84 -11.65 30.05
CA THR A 412 23.59 -10.40 30.28
C THR A 412 22.62 -9.24 30.48
N PRO A 413 23.07 -8.07 30.98
CA PRO A 413 22.23 -6.88 31.12
C PRO A 413 21.61 -6.38 29.81
N ILE A 414 22.28 -6.64 28.67
CA ILE A 414 21.82 -6.18 27.36
C ILE A 414 20.89 -7.19 26.66
N GLY A 415 20.92 -8.45 27.08
CA GLY A 415 20.17 -9.52 26.43
C GLY A 415 20.77 -10.89 26.68
N ASN A 416 20.19 -11.90 26.03
CA ASN A 416 20.62 -13.29 26.10
C ASN A 416 21.27 -13.69 24.78
N PHE A 417 22.27 -14.57 24.87
CA PHE A 417 22.99 -15.08 23.71
C PHE A 417 23.18 -16.59 23.81
N TRP A 418 23.06 -17.30 22.68
CA TRP A 418 23.33 -18.75 22.58
C TRP A 418 23.85 -19.10 21.19
N LEU A 419 24.38 -20.31 21.02
CA LEU A 419 24.86 -20.80 19.73
C LEU A 419 23.87 -21.79 19.12
N GLU A 420 23.67 -21.68 17.80
CA GLU A 420 22.93 -22.67 17.01
C GLU A 420 23.80 -23.21 15.87
N PHE A 421 23.97 -24.54 15.86
CA PHE A 421 24.59 -25.28 14.77
C PHE A 421 23.47 -25.80 13.85
N ASN A 422 23.48 -25.38 12.58
CA ASN A 422 22.45 -25.75 11.60
C ASN A 422 20.98 -25.53 12.10
N GLY A 423 20.78 -24.56 12.99
CA GLY A 423 19.46 -24.22 13.57
C GLY A 423 19.14 -24.95 14.88
N GLU A 424 20.03 -25.81 15.38
CA GLU A 424 19.85 -26.52 16.65
C GLU A 424 20.78 -25.95 17.74
N PRO A 425 20.29 -25.68 18.96
CA PRO A 425 21.10 -25.15 20.05
C PRO A 425 22.25 -26.09 20.44
N ILE A 426 23.44 -25.51 20.63
CA ILE A 426 24.62 -26.26 21.10
C ILE A 426 25.26 -25.63 22.33
N LYS A 427 26.03 -26.44 23.04
CA LYS A 427 26.77 -26.02 24.23
C LYS A 427 27.96 -25.15 23.87
N MET A 428 28.22 -24.16 24.73
CA MET A 428 29.27 -23.18 24.57
C MET A 428 30.11 -22.99 25.83
N LYS A 429 31.33 -22.46 25.64
CA LYS A 429 32.24 -21.99 26.69
C LYS A 429 32.37 -20.48 26.57
N LEU A 430 32.55 -19.83 27.71
CA LEU A 430 32.75 -18.40 27.80
C LEU A 430 34.16 -18.11 28.32
N SER A 431 34.79 -17.09 27.75
CA SER A 431 36.01 -16.51 28.27
C SER A 431 35.89 -15.00 28.20
N THR A 432 36.47 -14.29 29.16
CA THR A 432 36.37 -12.83 29.26
C THR A 432 37.68 -12.26 29.77
N ARG A 433 38.03 -11.07 29.30
CA ARG A 433 39.15 -10.28 29.79
C ARG A 433 38.70 -8.84 29.89
N TYR A 434 38.15 -8.47 31.04
CA TYR A 434 37.70 -7.11 31.28
C TYR A 434 38.88 -6.13 31.30
N PRO A 435 38.80 -5.02 30.56
CA PRO A 435 39.75 -3.92 30.75
C PRO A 435 39.55 -3.30 32.15
N PRO A 436 40.62 -2.88 32.83
CA PRO A 436 40.54 -2.01 34.00
C PRO A 436 39.65 -0.79 33.73
N ALA A 437 38.92 -0.35 34.77
CA ALA A 437 37.96 0.76 34.67
C ALA A 437 38.58 2.11 34.25
N ASP A 438 39.89 2.26 34.40
CA ASP A 438 40.68 3.44 34.04
C ASP A 438 41.32 3.36 32.65
N GLU A 439 41.15 2.27 31.91
CA GLU A 439 41.66 2.15 30.54
C GLU A 439 40.84 2.97 29.53
N LYS A 440 41.54 3.51 28.52
CA LYS A 440 40.97 4.34 27.45
C LYS A 440 39.81 3.65 26.71
N TYR A 441 39.88 2.32 26.55
CA TYR A 441 38.91 1.52 25.80
C TYR A 441 38.08 0.63 26.73
N PHE A 442 37.70 1.16 27.90
CA PHE A 442 36.84 0.48 28.84
C PHE A 442 35.49 0.10 28.20
N VAL A 443 34.99 -1.07 28.61
CA VAL A 443 33.66 -1.60 28.31
C VAL A 443 33.10 -2.30 29.55
N GLU A 444 31.78 -2.28 29.67
CA GLU A 444 31.01 -2.82 30.78
C GLU A 444 30.90 -4.33 30.67
N GLY A 445 30.94 -4.87 29.45
CA GLY A 445 31.04 -6.31 29.22
C GLY A 445 31.78 -6.66 27.95
N VAL A 446 32.58 -7.73 28.02
CA VAL A 446 33.18 -8.39 26.86
C VAL A 446 33.22 -9.90 27.08
N TYR A 447 32.66 -10.66 26.14
CA TYR A 447 32.55 -12.11 26.23
C TYR A 447 32.97 -12.75 24.91
N ARG A 448 33.88 -13.71 25.00
CA ARG A 448 34.24 -14.59 23.89
C ARG A 448 33.52 -15.92 24.08
N ILE A 449 32.67 -16.24 23.12
CA ILE A 449 31.75 -17.38 23.09
C ILE A 449 32.26 -18.41 22.09
N LYS A 450 32.59 -19.61 22.57
CA LYS A 450 33.10 -20.71 21.74
C LYS A 450 32.20 -21.93 21.81
N PRO A 451 31.97 -22.68 20.73
CA PRO A 451 31.28 -23.95 20.82
C PRO A 451 32.12 -24.98 21.59
N VAL A 452 31.46 -25.86 22.34
CA VAL A 452 32.13 -26.98 23.03
C VAL A 452 32.48 -28.09 22.04
N GLN A 453 31.55 -28.39 21.14
CA GLN A 453 31.76 -29.29 20.03
C GLN A 453 32.41 -28.52 18.88
N VAL A 454 33.51 -29.05 18.37
CA VAL A 454 34.25 -28.45 17.25
C VAL A 454 34.27 -29.36 16.01
N ASP A 455 33.95 -30.65 16.19
CA ASP A 455 33.82 -31.62 15.10
C ASP A 455 32.35 -31.65 14.66
N PHE A 456 32.06 -31.04 13.52
CA PHE A 456 30.71 -30.95 12.95
C PHE A 456 30.61 -31.83 11.70
N GLU A 457 29.59 -32.70 11.65
CA GLU A 457 29.22 -33.41 10.43
C GLU A 457 28.18 -32.60 9.64
N ASN A 458 28.33 -32.50 8.32
CA ASN A 458 27.43 -31.75 7.44
C ASN A 458 27.24 -30.28 7.86
N PHE A 459 28.35 -29.58 8.08
CA PHE A 459 28.31 -28.17 8.48
C PHE A 459 27.63 -27.30 7.41
N ILE A 460 26.61 -26.55 7.80
CA ILE A 460 25.96 -25.52 6.97
C ILE A 460 26.26 -24.15 7.54
N HIS A 461 25.99 -23.94 8.84
CA HIS A 461 26.34 -22.71 9.52
C HIS A 461 26.42 -22.88 11.05
N LEU A 462 27.24 -22.03 11.68
CA LEU A 462 27.22 -21.78 13.11
C LEU A 462 26.84 -20.32 13.35
N LYS A 463 25.74 -20.09 14.08
CA LYS A 463 25.18 -18.75 14.32
C LYS A 463 25.23 -18.40 15.81
N LEU A 464 25.51 -17.13 16.10
CA LEU A 464 25.22 -16.53 17.40
C LEU A 464 23.80 -15.97 17.36
N MET A 465 22.97 -16.48 18.25
CA MET A 465 21.59 -16.09 18.37
C MET A 465 21.41 -15.15 19.56
N THR A 466 20.47 -14.22 19.46
CA THR A 466 20.18 -13.26 20.53
C THR A 466 18.71 -12.83 20.53
N ASN A 467 18.22 -12.40 21.70
CA ASN A 467 16.94 -11.71 21.82
C ASN A 467 17.09 -10.17 21.91
N VAL A 468 18.30 -9.65 21.73
CA VAL A 468 18.53 -8.21 21.54
C VAL A 468 17.86 -7.78 20.24
N ASP A 469 17.16 -6.64 20.27
CA ASP A 469 16.43 -6.12 19.10
C ASP A 469 17.38 -5.41 18.12
N ILE A 470 18.36 -6.14 17.60
CA ILE A 470 19.30 -5.69 16.57
C ILE A 470 18.58 -5.13 15.32
N PRO A 471 17.45 -5.72 14.83
CA PRO A 471 16.73 -5.17 13.68
C PRO A 471 16.24 -3.72 13.85
N ASN A 472 15.88 -3.32 15.07
CA ASN A 472 15.45 -1.96 15.37
C ASN A 472 16.57 -1.07 15.94
N ALA A 473 17.76 -1.64 16.16
CA ALA A 473 18.90 -0.92 16.66
C ALA A 473 19.44 0.09 15.63
N ARG A 474 20.04 1.17 16.12
CA ARG A 474 20.74 2.13 15.24
C ARG A 474 22.13 1.58 14.96
N TRP A 475 22.40 1.21 13.71
CA TRP A 475 23.77 0.84 13.28
C TRP A 475 24.73 2.01 13.51
N ILE A 476 25.91 1.73 14.08
CA ILE A 476 26.94 2.74 14.37
C ILE A 476 28.07 2.63 13.33
N ASP A 477 28.72 1.46 13.25
CA ASP A 477 29.94 1.25 12.47
C ASP A 477 30.14 -0.24 12.07
N ASN A 478 31.04 -0.44 11.12
CA ASN A 478 31.54 -1.74 10.71
C ASN A 478 32.77 -2.11 11.55
N LEU A 479 32.74 -3.28 12.20
CA LEU A 479 33.86 -3.77 12.99
C LEU A 479 34.82 -4.66 12.18
N SER A 480 34.58 -4.91 10.90
CA SER A 480 35.43 -5.75 10.06
C SER A 480 36.85 -5.22 9.90
N GLY A 481 37.81 -6.15 9.87
CA GLY A 481 39.25 -5.90 9.72
C GLY A 481 39.95 -7.13 9.14
N ALA A 482 41.28 -7.20 9.26
CA ALA A 482 42.04 -8.29 8.65
C ALA A 482 41.77 -9.69 9.24
N TYR A 483 41.33 -9.77 10.50
CA TYR A 483 41.13 -11.02 11.26
C TYR A 483 39.85 -10.99 12.10
N GLN A 484 38.91 -10.11 11.75
CA GLN A 484 37.64 -10.00 12.45
C GLN A 484 36.57 -9.51 11.48
N ASP A 485 35.34 -9.98 11.66
CA ASP A 485 34.17 -9.50 10.92
C ASP A 485 33.02 -9.24 11.87
N GLY A 486 32.38 -8.08 11.77
CA GLY A 486 31.32 -7.74 12.72
C GLY A 486 30.77 -6.34 12.54
N ASN A 487 29.81 -5.99 13.38
CA ASN A 487 29.16 -4.69 13.38
C ASN A 487 28.90 -4.25 14.83
N ASN A 488 28.71 -2.94 15.03
CA ASN A 488 28.17 -2.41 16.27
C ASN A 488 26.88 -1.63 16.05
N TRP A 489 26.05 -1.64 17.09
CA TRP A 489 24.75 -1.01 17.10
C TRP A 489 24.49 -0.34 18.44
N GLN A 490 23.77 0.77 18.40
CA GLN A 490 23.14 1.33 19.58
C GLN A 490 21.77 0.69 19.80
N VAL A 491 21.61 0.05 20.96
CA VAL A 491 20.34 -0.47 21.47
C VAL A 491 20.03 0.22 22.78
N ASP A 492 18.96 1.01 22.81
CA ASP A 492 18.62 1.87 23.94
C ASP A 492 19.81 2.74 24.39
N ALA A 493 20.27 2.56 25.63
CA ALA A 493 21.40 3.28 26.21
C ALA A 493 22.75 2.58 25.97
N TYR A 494 22.76 1.44 25.28
CA TYR A 494 23.95 0.60 25.10
C TYR A 494 24.49 0.69 23.68
N ASP A 495 25.81 0.72 23.55
CA ASP A 495 26.54 0.35 22.35
C ASP A 495 26.93 -1.12 22.46
N ILE A 496 26.58 -1.93 21.46
CA ILE A 496 26.76 -3.38 21.45
C ILE A 496 27.51 -3.75 20.16
N GLY A 497 28.66 -4.39 20.30
CA GLY A 497 29.43 -4.96 19.20
C GLY A 497 29.36 -6.48 19.18
N ILE A 498 29.13 -7.05 18.01
CA ILE A 498 29.22 -8.49 17.77
C ILE A 498 30.20 -8.72 16.63
N ALA A 499 31.20 -9.57 16.87
CA ALA A 499 32.21 -9.92 15.89
C ALA A 499 32.53 -11.43 15.91
N VAL A 500 32.99 -11.94 14.77
CA VAL A 500 33.63 -13.26 14.62
C VAL A 500 35.08 -13.09 14.21
N HIS A 501 35.86 -14.14 14.38
CA HIS A 501 37.30 -14.15 14.10
C HIS A 501 37.61 -15.24 13.07
N PRO A 502 37.60 -14.91 11.76
CA PRO A 502 38.00 -15.85 10.71
C PRO A 502 39.50 -16.18 10.82
N GLN A 503 39.91 -17.30 10.23
CA GLN A 503 41.32 -17.72 10.22
C GLN A 503 41.89 -17.77 8.81
N GLU A 504 41.04 -17.89 7.79
CA GLU A 504 41.44 -17.74 6.39
C GLU A 504 41.06 -16.36 5.87
N TYR A 505 41.89 -15.79 4.99
CA TYR A 505 41.54 -14.62 4.18
C TYR A 505 40.59 -15.00 3.03
N ASP A 506 39.60 -15.85 3.29
CA ASP A 506 38.60 -16.26 2.31
C ASP A 506 37.29 -15.51 2.57
N ASP A 507 36.82 -14.77 1.57
CA ASP A 507 35.66 -13.86 1.64
C ASP A 507 34.32 -14.59 1.91
N TYR A 508 34.34 -15.92 2.04
CA TYR A 508 33.17 -16.76 2.27
C TYR A 508 33.14 -17.46 3.63
N GLU A 509 34.20 -17.35 4.45
CA GLU A 509 34.23 -18.01 5.76
C GLU A 509 33.14 -17.48 6.69
N VAL A 510 32.94 -16.16 6.64
CA VAL A 510 31.97 -15.42 7.42
C VAL A 510 30.94 -14.80 6.48
N LEU A 511 29.67 -15.02 6.81
CA LEU A 511 28.54 -14.34 6.19
C LEU A 511 27.75 -13.59 7.25
N PHE A 512 26.84 -12.73 6.82
CA PHE A 512 25.99 -11.94 7.71
C PHE A 512 24.53 -12.37 7.56
N THR A 513 23.80 -12.40 8.67
CA THR A 513 22.34 -12.55 8.63
C THR A 513 21.69 -11.30 8.05
N ASP A 514 20.38 -11.35 7.76
CA ASP A 514 19.62 -10.17 7.31
C ASP A 514 19.64 -9.03 8.35
N GLU A 515 19.89 -9.36 9.63
CA GLU A 515 20.10 -8.42 10.74
C GLU A 515 21.54 -7.89 10.84
N ASN A 516 22.42 -8.23 9.89
CA ASN A 516 23.85 -7.92 9.89
C ASN A 516 24.64 -8.52 11.07
N ILE A 517 24.18 -9.63 11.66
CA ILE A 517 24.95 -10.38 12.65
C ILE A 517 25.88 -11.35 11.92
N PRO A 518 27.20 -11.35 12.19
CA PRO A 518 28.12 -12.27 11.52
C PRO A 518 27.90 -13.72 11.98
N TYR A 519 28.12 -14.68 11.09
CA TYR A 519 28.07 -16.12 11.37
C TYR A 519 29.07 -16.89 10.50
N TYR A 520 29.50 -18.07 10.97
CA TYR A 520 30.40 -18.94 10.21
C TYR A 520 29.62 -19.76 9.18
N ALA A 521 29.97 -19.61 7.92
CA ALA A 521 29.41 -20.36 6.79
C ALA A 521 30.32 -21.51 6.32
N ILE A 522 31.60 -21.45 6.69
CA ILE A 522 32.60 -22.50 6.43
C ILE A 522 33.26 -22.88 7.76
N TRP A 523 33.63 -24.15 7.91
CA TRP A 523 34.27 -24.68 9.12
C TRP A 523 35.46 -25.59 8.77
N PRO A 524 36.61 -25.02 8.37
CA PRO A 524 37.84 -25.75 8.11
C PRO A 524 38.33 -26.54 9.33
N ASP A 525 38.69 -27.80 9.09
CA ASP A 525 39.19 -28.71 10.14
C ASP A 525 40.49 -28.24 10.80
N GLU A 526 41.33 -27.47 10.10
CA GLU A 526 42.61 -26.93 10.61
C GLU A 526 42.39 -25.90 11.73
N TYR A 527 41.28 -25.15 11.68
CA TYR A 527 41.03 -24.00 12.54
C TYR A 527 39.84 -24.17 13.49
N LYS A 528 39.19 -25.35 13.51
CA LYS A 528 37.98 -25.62 14.29
C LYS A 528 38.06 -25.33 15.79
N THR A 529 39.26 -25.24 16.36
CA THR A 529 39.47 -24.90 17.79
C THR A 529 39.65 -23.39 18.05
N CYS A 530 39.86 -22.60 16.98
CA CYS A 530 40.14 -21.17 17.04
C CYS A 530 38.85 -20.34 17.04
N TYR A 531 37.83 -20.77 16.29
CA TYR A 531 36.60 -20.01 16.05
C TYR A 531 35.81 -19.64 17.31
N ALA A 532 35.32 -18.40 17.31
CA ALA A 532 34.61 -17.80 18.41
C ALA A 532 33.81 -16.58 17.95
N PHE A 533 32.73 -16.30 18.67
CA PHE A 533 32.05 -15.02 18.63
C PHE A 533 32.57 -14.15 19.78
N THR A 534 32.62 -12.84 19.57
CA THR A 534 32.88 -11.85 20.63
C THR A 534 31.69 -10.91 20.70
N VAL A 535 31.16 -10.75 21.91
CA VAL A 535 30.11 -9.78 22.22
C VAL A 535 30.69 -8.80 23.21
N ALA A 536 30.73 -7.52 22.85
CA ALA A 536 31.17 -6.43 23.72
C ALA A 536 30.05 -5.41 23.85
N TRP A 537 29.95 -4.75 25.00
CA TRP A 537 28.97 -3.69 25.18
C TRP A 537 29.41 -2.64 26.21
N LYS A 538 28.91 -1.43 26.01
CA LYS A 538 29.09 -0.31 26.92
C LYS A 538 27.88 0.62 26.94
N TYR A 539 27.81 1.55 27.90
CA TYR A 539 26.90 2.68 27.74
C TYR A 539 27.36 3.55 26.57
N TYR A 540 26.41 3.92 25.72
CA TYR A 540 26.68 4.74 24.55
C TYR A 540 27.22 6.12 24.96
N VAL A 541 28.33 6.53 24.36
CA VAL A 541 28.98 7.83 24.60
C VAL A 541 28.92 8.69 23.34
N SER A 542 29.42 8.17 22.22
CA SER A 542 29.45 8.84 20.91
C SER A 542 29.75 7.82 19.80
N ASP A 543 29.42 8.16 18.55
CA ASP A 543 29.75 7.31 17.38
C ASP A 543 31.27 7.21 17.14
N ASP A 544 32.05 8.18 17.60
CA ASP A 544 33.52 8.19 17.49
C ASP A 544 34.23 7.33 18.58
N ASP A 545 33.46 6.65 19.45
CA ASP A 545 34.01 5.86 20.55
C ASP A 545 34.54 4.51 20.06
N LEU A 546 35.87 4.33 20.14
CA LEU A 546 36.54 3.12 19.65
C LEU A 546 36.63 1.99 20.67
N SER A 547 35.98 2.09 21.85
CA SER A 547 36.02 1.05 22.89
C SER A 547 35.57 -0.30 22.34
N ILE A 548 34.40 -0.36 21.71
CA ILE A 548 33.83 -1.61 21.19
C ILE A 548 34.76 -2.22 20.15
N TRP A 549 35.20 -1.43 19.17
CA TRP A 549 36.14 -1.88 18.13
C TRP A 549 37.42 -2.46 18.74
N ASN A 550 38.04 -1.75 19.69
CA ASN A 550 39.27 -2.23 20.32
C ASN A 550 39.06 -3.54 21.07
N GLN A 551 37.97 -3.67 21.83
CA GLN A 551 37.73 -4.86 22.67
C GLN A 551 37.39 -6.10 21.86
N VAL A 552 36.68 -5.95 20.72
CA VAL A 552 36.52 -7.09 19.82
C VAL A 552 37.84 -7.47 19.15
N SER A 553 38.71 -6.50 18.85
CA SER A 553 40.02 -6.73 18.19
C SER A 553 41.12 -7.32 19.07
N VAL A 554 41.04 -7.21 20.40
CA VAL A 554 42.08 -7.78 21.29
C VAL A 554 42.28 -9.28 21.06
N TYR A 555 41.25 -9.98 20.59
CA TYR A 555 41.26 -11.43 20.36
C TYR A 555 41.65 -11.86 18.94
N ALA A 556 41.88 -10.91 18.05
CA ALA A 556 42.28 -11.16 16.67
C ALA A 556 43.81 -11.33 16.49
N ASN A 557 44.61 -11.13 17.56
CA ASN A 557 46.07 -11.27 17.58
C ASN A 557 46.56 -12.50 18.36
#